data_AF-A0A4Q7P5C0-F1
#
_entry.id   AF-A0A4Q7P5C0-F1
#
_cell.length_a   1.000
_cell.length_b   1.000
_cell.length_c   1.000
_cell.angle_alpha   90.00
_cell.angle_beta   90.00
_cell.angle_gamma   90.00
#
_symmetry.space_group_name_H-M   'P 1'
#
loop_
_entity.id
_entity.type
_entity.pdbx_description
1 polymer ?
#
loop_
_entity_poly.entity_id
_entity_poly.type
_entity_poly.pdbx_seq_one_letter_code
_entity_poly.pdbx_strand_id
1 'polypeptide(L)'
;MEKQQHCPICQQEVDYSSRYPKYICGTCMDLITDAEGRPLAFYNTTIFGQGCQGEYKDTGEPYSGDRCYVKGIPCKAEEHRFGGIVVQVV
;
A
#
# COMPACT_ATOMS: atom_id res chain seq x y z
N MET A 1 14.70 24.50 0.20
CA MET A 1 15.17 23.11 0.29
C MET A 1 14.00 22.24 -0.07
N GLU A 2 14.03 21.60 -1.24
CA GLU A 2 13.01 20.64 -1.63
C GLU A 2 13.11 19.44 -0.69
N LYS A 3 11.99 19.03 -0.11
CA LYS A 3 11.97 17.88 0.77
C LYS A 3 11.93 16.64 -0.10
N GLN A 4 12.91 15.77 0.07
CA GLN A 4 12.99 14.49 -0.64
C GLN A 4 12.41 13.37 0.22
N GLN A 5 11.75 12.43 -0.43
CA GLN A 5 11.27 11.21 0.19
C GLN A 5 11.59 10.03 -0.73
N HIS A 6 11.94 8.90 -0.13
CA HIS A 6 12.25 7.67 -0.85
C HIS A 6 11.35 6.55 -0.35
N CYS A 7 11.01 5.63 -1.25
CA CYS A 7 10.34 4.39 -0.89
C CYS A 7 11.21 3.61 0.10
N PRO A 8 10.69 3.24 1.29
CA PRO A 8 11.48 2.54 2.30
C PRO A 8 11.93 1.13 1.87
N ILE A 9 11.38 0.59 0.78
CA ILE A 9 11.65 -0.78 0.30
C ILE A 9 12.66 -0.80 -0.85
N CYS A 10 12.45 0.02 -1.89
CA CYS A 10 13.30 0.02 -3.08
C CYS A 10 14.18 1.26 -3.23
N GLN A 11 14.07 2.23 -2.31
CA GLN A 11 14.80 3.50 -2.33
C GLN A 11 14.54 4.39 -3.55
N GLN A 12 13.54 4.06 -4.39
CA GLN A 12 13.11 4.96 -5.46
C GLN A 12 12.55 6.26 -4.88
N GLU A 13 12.84 7.39 -5.51
CA GLU A 13 12.26 8.67 -5.16
C GLU A 13 10.74 8.65 -5.31
N VAL A 14 10.05 9.22 -4.34
CA VAL A 14 8.59 9.33 -4.30
C VAL A 14 8.19 10.75 -3.90
N ASP A 15 6.96 11.15 -4.25
CA ASP A 15 6.43 12.44 -3.86
C ASP A 15 6.51 12.65 -2.34
N TYR A 16 7.03 13.80 -1.93
CA TYR A 16 7.14 14.08 -0.51
C TYR A 16 5.76 14.19 0.14
N SER A 17 5.54 13.40 1.20
CA SER A 17 4.34 13.46 2.03
C SER A 17 4.72 13.59 3.50
N SER A 18 4.50 14.77 4.07
CA SER A 18 4.67 14.98 5.52
C SER A 18 3.74 14.10 6.37
N ARG A 19 2.64 13.62 5.79
CA ARG A 19 1.65 12.78 6.47
C ARG A 19 2.04 11.31 6.48
N TYR A 20 2.63 10.82 5.40
CA TYR A 20 3.03 9.42 5.26
C TYR A 20 4.53 9.32 4.94
N PRO A 21 5.42 9.60 5.90
CA PRO A 21 6.86 9.57 5.64
C PRO A 21 7.40 8.17 5.27
N LYS A 22 6.61 7.11 5.45
CA LYS A 22 6.97 5.71 5.21
C LYS A 22 6.13 5.02 4.13
N TYR A 23 5.41 5.76 3.29
CA TYR A 23 4.62 5.13 2.23
C TYR A 23 5.52 4.50 1.16
N ILE A 24 5.04 3.43 0.53
CA ILE A 24 5.76 2.70 -0.52
C ILE A 24 5.39 3.23 -1.92
N CYS A 25 6.32 3.15 -2.88
CA CYS A 25 6.03 3.53 -4.26
C CYS A 25 5.02 2.57 -4.94
N GLY A 26 4.43 2.99 -6.05
CA GLY A 26 3.49 2.18 -6.85
C GLY A 26 4.06 0.83 -7.26
N THR A 27 5.33 0.76 -7.66
CA THR A 27 6.00 -0.51 -8.01
C THR A 27 6.05 -1.49 -6.84
N CYS A 28 6.25 -1.00 -5.61
CA CYS A 28 6.21 -1.83 -4.42
C CYS A 28 4.77 -2.21 -4.04
N MET A 29 3.80 -1.35 -4.33
CA MET A 29 2.38 -1.64 -4.15
C MET A 29 1.90 -2.78 -5.05
N ASP A 30 2.46 -2.92 -6.26
CA ASP A 30 2.14 -4.04 -7.15
C ASP A 30 2.66 -5.40 -6.68
N LEU A 31 3.71 -5.39 -5.84
CA LEU A 31 4.40 -6.57 -5.29
C LEU A 31 3.88 -6.97 -3.90
N ILE A 32 2.77 -6.40 -3.46
CA ILE A 32 2.14 -6.72 -2.18
C ILE A 32 1.68 -8.18 -2.18
N THR A 33 1.99 -8.86 -1.08
CA THR A 33 1.50 -10.20 -0.77
C THR A 33 0.90 -10.26 0.63
N ASP A 34 0.18 -11.33 0.93
CA ASP A 34 -0.15 -11.71 2.30
C ASP A 34 1.05 -12.40 3.00
N ALA A 35 0.80 -12.95 4.19
CA ALA A 35 1.81 -13.66 4.98
C ALA A 35 2.27 -15.00 4.35
N GLU A 36 1.45 -15.59 3.48
CA GLU A 36 1.75 -16.84 2.76
C GLU A 36 2.40 -16.57 1.38
N GLY A 37 2.54 -15.30 1.00
CA GLY A 37 3.12 -14.89 -0.28
C GLY A 37 2.09 -14.82 -1.42
N ARG A 38 0.79 -14.90 -1.13
CA ARG A 38 -0.26 -14.75 -2.14
C ARG A 38 -0.40 -13.28 -2.54
N PRO A 39 -0.51 -12.96 -3.85
CA PRO A 39 -0.52 -11.58 -4.32
C PRO A 39 -1.82 -10.86 -3.95
N LEU A 40 -1.68 -9.64 -3.43
CA LEU A 40 -2.79 -8.77 -3.00
C LEU A 40 -2.80 -7.46 -3.79
N ALA A 41 -4.00 -6.91 -3.96
CA ALA A 41 -4.24 -5.53 -4.35
C ALA A 41 -5.16 -4.87 -3.33
N PHE A 42 -4.98 -3.58 -3.09
CA PHE A 42 -5.93 -2.78 -2.32
C PHE A 42 -6.60 -1.76 -3.23
N TYR A 43 -7.92 -1.61 -3.10
CA TYR A 43 -8.69 -0.61 -3.85
C TYR A 43 -9.75 0.05 -2.97
N ASN A 44 -10.20 1.23 -3.38
CA ASN A 44 -11.28 1.92 -2.70
C ASN A 44 -12.62 1.25 -3.01
N THR A 45 -13.43 1.02 -1.98
CA THR A 45 -14.71 0.31 -2.14
C THR A 45 -15.81 1.20 -2.71
N THR A 46 -15.61 2.51 -2.74
CA THR A 46 -16.61 3.47 -3.21
C THR A 46 -16.06 4.36 -4.33
N ILE A 47 -16.97 4.81 -5.19
CA ILE A 47 -16.67 5.72 -6.32
C ILE A 47 -16.12 7.08 -5.84
N PHE A 48 -16.43 7.46 -4.58
CA PHE A 48 -15.90 8.67 -3.94
C PHE A 48 -14.50 8.47 -3.34
N GLY A 49 -13.84 7.34 -3.63
CA GLY A 49 -12.51 7.03 -3.14
C GLY A 49 -12.46 6.62 -1.67
N GLN A 50 -13.59 6.36 -1.02
CA GLN A 50 -13.63 5.93 0.39
C GLN A 50 -13.58 4.41 0.53
N GLY A 51 -13.13 3.97 1.69
CA GLY A 51 -12.91 2.58 2.06
C GLY A 51 -11.59 2.02 1.53
N CYS A 52 -11.10 0.97 2.18
CA CYS A 52 -9.91 0.23 1.80
C CYS A 52 -10.26 -1.27 1.87
N GLN A 53 -10.28 -1.95 0.73
CA GLN A 53 -10.53 -3.38 0.64
C GLN A 53 -9.36 -4.03 -0.08
N GLY A 54 -8.81 -5.08 0.54
CA GLY A 54 -7.85 -5.94 -0.12
C GLY A 54 -8.55 -7.00 -0.96
N GLU A 55 -7.88 -7.48 -2.00
CA GLU A 55 -8.33 -8.60 -2.83
C GLU A 55 -7.13 -9.39 -3.31
N TYR A 56 -7.29 -10.71 -3.36
CA TYR A 56 -6.31 -11.61 -3.90
C TYR A 56 -6.29 -11.53 -5.43
N LYS A 57 -5.17 -11.10 -6.02
CA LYS A 57 -5.04 -10.93 -7.49
C LYS A 57 -5.17 -12.25 -8.26
N ASP A 58 -4.96 -13.39 -7.60
CA ASP A 58 -5.00 -14.73 -8.21
C ASP A 58 -6.43 -15.28 -8.37
N THR A 59 -7.31 -14.95 -7.42
CA THR A 59 -8.63 -15.59 -7.25
C THR A 59 -9.78 -14.58 -7.26
N GLY A 60 -9.51 -13.30 -7.02
CA GLY A 60 -10.52 -12.27 -6.81
C GLY A 60 -11.21 -12.35 -5.45
N GLU A 61 -10.70 -13.18 -4.54
CA GLU A 61 -11.29 -13.31 -3.20
C GLU A 61 -11.00 -12.07 -2.34
N PRO A 62 -11.98 -11.57 -1.57
CA PRO A 62 -11.77 -10.41 -0.70
C PRO A 62 -10.80 -10.76 0.42
N TYR A 63 -9.79 -9.92 0.61
CA TYR A 63 -8.86 -9.97 1.73
C TYR A 63 -9.36 -9.08 2.87
N SER A 64 -9.69 -9.68 4.01
CA SER A 64 -10.28 -8.98 5.16
C SER A 64 -9.26 -8.26 6.05
N GLY A 65 -7.96 -8.41 5.78
CA GLY A 65 -6.90 -7.78 6.56
C GLY A 65 -6.41 -6.45 5.98
N ASP A 66 -5.67 -5.71 6.80
CA ASP A 66 -4.94 -4.50 6.41
C ASP A 66 -3.41 -4.72 6.38
N ARG A 67 -2.94 -5.87 6.87
CA ARG A 67 -1.52 -6.22 6.95
C ARG A 67 -1.09 -6.91 5.67
N CYS A 68 0.04 -6.49 5.13
CA CYS A 68 0.58 -7.08 3.93
C CYS A 68 2.10 -7.08 3.98
N TYR A 69 2.72 -7.68 2.98
CA TYR A 69 4.16 -7.83 2.89
C TYR A 69 4.63 -7.44 1.51
N VAL A 70 5.78 -6.78 1.43
CA VAL A 70 6.45 -6.50 0.17
C VAL A 70 7.90 -6.91 0.34
N LYS A 71 8.36 -7.88 -0.47
CA LYS A 71 9.71 -8.46 -0.33
C LYS A 71 10.02 -8.95 1.10
N GLY A 72 9.02 -9.48 1.80
CA GLY A 72 9.12 -9.93 3.19
C GLY A 72 9.07 -8.82 4.25
N ILE A 73 8.94 -7.55 3.87
CA ILE A 73 8.84 -6.42 4.80
C ILE A 73 7.37 -6.19 5.17
N PRO A 74 7.02 -6.18 6.47
CA PRO A 74 5.64 -5.96 6.91
C PRO A 74 5.19 -4.53 6.61
N CYS A 75 4.04 -4.42 5.98
CA CYS A 75 3.38 -3.20 5.58
C CYS A 75 1.93 -3.20 6.07
N LYS A 76 1.32 -2.01 6.10
CA LYS A 76 -0.07 -1.81 6.44
C LYS A 76 -0.74 -0.92 5.40
N ALA A 77 -1.87 -1.38 4.87
CA ALA A 77 -2.73 -0.66 3.95
C ALA A 77 -3.84 0.07 4.72
N GLU A 78 -3.99 1.37 4.49
CA GLU A 78 -4.97 2.20 5.17
C GLU A 78 -5.64 3.16 4.18
N GLU A 79 -6.86 3.57 4.49
CA GLU A 79 -7.54 4.61 3.72
C GLU A 79 -6.85 5.96 3.95
N HIS A 80 -6.54 6.65 2.86
CA HIS A 80 -5.97 7.99 2.91
C HIS A 80 -7.08 9.01 3.19
N ARG A 81 -6.77 10.07 3.96
CA ARG A 81 -7.71 11.20 4.17
C ARG A 81 -8.06 11.86 2.83
N PHE A 82 -9.36 11.97 2.51
CA PHE A 82 -9.92 12.41 1.20
C PHE A 82 -10.00 11.33 0.11
N GLY A 83 -9.87 10.07 0.51
CA GLY A 83 -9.98 8.95 -0.39
C GLY A 83 -8.65 8.59 -1.07
N GLY A 84 -8.56 7.35 -1.51
CA GLY A 84 -7.30 6.72 -1.91
C GLY A 84 -6.78 5.74 -0.87
N ILE A 85 -5.76 4.98 -1.23
CA ILE A 85 -5.13 3.99 -0.34
C ILE A 85 -3.67 4.34 -0.20
N VAL A 86 -3.20 4.29 1.04
CA VAL A 86 -1.79 4.40 1.36
C VAL A 86 -1.32 3.09 1.96
N VAL A 87 -0.16 2.61 1.51
CA VAL A 87 0.51 1.46 2.10
C VAL A 87 1.84 1.94 2.66
N GLN A 88 2.08 1.63 3.95
CA GLN A 88 3.27 2.08 4.66
C GLN A 88 3.93 0.93 5.44
N VAL A 89 5.26 1.00 5.56
CA VAL A 89 6.03 0.04 6.37
C VAL A 89 5.73 0.25 7.86
N VAL A 90 5.53 -0.84 8.59
CA VAL A 90 5.27 -0.86 10.04
C VAL A 90 6.57 -0.75 10.82
#